data_AF-A0A2G1W5A1-F1
#
_entry.id   AF-A0A2G1W5A1-F1
#
_cell.length_a   1.000
_cell.length_b   1.000
_cell.length_c   1.000
_cell.angle_alpha   90.00
_cell.angle_beta   90.00
_cell.angle_gamma   90.00
#
_symmetry.space_group_name_H-M   'P 1'
#
loop_
_entity.id
_entity.type
_entity.pdbx_description
1 polymer ?
#
loop_
_entity_poly.entity_id
_entity_poly.type
_entity_poly.pdbx_seq_one_letter_code
_entity_poly.pdbx_strand_id
1 'polypeptide(L)'
;MDPTQLTFSDRFAIVDANYGREFGWHVLSDSDEPIATLTDPQFADMFWTAYTLTPVDGHAVTQSEGFWHPDCHRIRNLGFPNFIVDTFGHYDPETNRVTIRFDYINVDFTWPDRFLAPLWFLRRWFK
;
A
#
# COMPACT_ATOMS: atom_id res chain seq x y z
N MET A 1 3.33 9.48 -11.47
CA MET A 1 4.29 10.30 -10.69
C MET A 1 5.69 10.08 -11.24
N ASP A 2 6.61 11.03 -11.07
CA ASP A 2 7.97 10.97 -11.61
C ASP A 2 8.88 10.03 -10.77
N PRO A 3 9.35 8.90 -11.32
CA PRO A 3 10.22 7.95 -10.62
C PRO A 3 11.60 8.52 -10.23
N THR A 4 11.92 9.76 -10.59
CA THR A 4 13.16 10.45 -10.19
C THR A 4 13.17 10.93 -8.73
N GLN A 5 12.02 10.98 -8.05
CA GLN A 5 11.94 11.49 -6.67
C GLN A 5 12.38 10.47 -5.60
N LEU A 6 12.41 9.18 -5.92
CA LEU A 6 12.88 8.17 -4.99
C LEU A 6 14.41 8.15 -4.94
N THR A 7 15.00 8.05 -3.75
CA THR A 7 16.42 7.71 -3.63
C THR A 7 16.65 6.23 -3.86
N PHE A 8 17.89 5.81 -4.08
CA PHE A 8 18.24 4.38 -4.17
C PHE A 8 17.78 3.60 -2.93
N SER A 9 17.97 4.18 -1.74
CA SER A 9 17.54 3.57 -0.48
C SER A 9 16.02 3.42 -0.39
N ASP A 10 15.26 4.42 -0.85
CA ASP A 10 13.80 4.37 -0.82
C ASP A 10 13.26 3.24 -1.71
N ARG A 11 13.82 3.08 -2.92
CA ARG A 11 13.43 1.99 -3.83
C ARG A 11 13.56 0.62 -3.17
N PHE A 12 14.65 0.38 -2.45
CA PHE A 12 14.84 -0.88 -1.72
C PHE A 12 13.92 -1.00 -0.51
N ALA A 13 13.73 0.06 0.26
CA ALA A 13 12.80 0.04 1.39
C ALA A 13 11.37 -0.30 0.92
N ILE A 14 10.94 0.23 -0.23
CA ILE A 14 9.64 -0.08 -0.82
C ILE A 14 9.56 -1.55 -1.25
N VAL A 15 10.59 -2.07 -1.94
CA VAL A 15 10.61 -3.48 -2.37
C VAL A 15 10.66 -4.43 -1.18
N ASP A 16 11.46 -4.14 -0.16
CA ASP A 16 11.53 -4.91 1.08
C ASP A 16 10.18 -4.97 1.78
N ALA A 17 9.47 -3.85 1.83
CA ALA A 17 8.13 -3.71 2.39
C ALA A 17 7.02 -4.24 1.47
N ASN A 18 7.30 -5.28 0.67
CA ASN A 18 6.39 -5.87 -0.32
C ASN A 18 5.72 -4.82 -1.24
N TYR A 19 6.55 -4.01 -1.90
CA TYR A 19 6.11 -2.90 -2.75
C TYR A 19 5.24 -1.87 -2.01
N GLY A 20 5.57 -1.63 -0.73
CA GLY A 20 4.93 -0.64 0.13
C GLY A 20 3.72 -1.16 0.92
N ARG A 21 3.25 -2.40 0.66
CA ARG A 21 2.12 -3.01 1.38
C ARG A 21 2.33 -3.09 2.88
N GLU A 22 3.55 -3.42 3.32
CA GLU A 22 3.88 -3.58 4.74
C GLU A 22 3.77 -2.28 5.54
N PHE A 23 3.86 -1.12 4.90
CA PHE A 23 3.62 0.14 5.59
C PHE A 23 2.14 0.38 5.90
N GLY A 24 1.23 -0.24 5.14
CA GLY A 24 -0.19 0.07 5.19
C GLY A 24 -0.57 1.32 4.38
N TRP A 25 -1.85 1.66 4.44
CA TRP A 25 -2.45 2.70 3.60
C TRP A 25 -3.49 3.53 4.34
N HIS A 26 -3.63 4.80 4.01
CA HIS A 26 -4.82 5.57 4.30
C HIS A 26 -5.81 5.46 3.14
N VAL A 27 -7.09 5.24 3.43
CA VAL A 27 -8.19 5.42 2.48
C VAL A 27 -8.54 6.89 2.46
N LEU A 28 -8.67 7.48 1.27
CA LEU A 28 -8.93 8.90 1.09
C LEU A 28 -10.38 9.15 0.69
N SER A 29 -10.92 10.28 1.14
CA SER A 29 -12.14 10.89 0.59
C SER A 29 -11.86 11.55 -0.77
N ASP A 30 -12.94 12.04 -1.41
CA ASP A 30 -12.84 12.89 -2.60
C ASP A 30 -12.07 14.21 -2.35
N SER A 31 -12.00 14.65 -1.09
CA SER A 31 -11.21 15.82 -0.64
C SER A 31 -9.75 15.47 -0.30
N ASP A 32 -9.28 14.26 -0.58
CA ASP A 32 -7.92 13.77 -0.27
C ASP A 32 -7.60 13.68 1.25
N GLU A 33 -8.64 13.66 2.08
CA GLU A 33 -8.54 13.51 3.54
C GLU A 33 -8.61 12.04 3.96
N PRO A 34 -7.79 11.57 4.92
CA PRO A 34 -7.87 10.20 5.42
C PRO A 34 -9.20 9.92 6.13
N ILE A 35 -9.92 8.89 5.69
CA ILE A 35 -11.20 8.44 6.28
C ILE A 35 -11.10 7.05 6.92
N ALA A 36 -10.07 6.29 6.59
CA ALA A 36 -9.73 5.05 7.26
C ALA A 36 -8.24 4.73 7.09
N THR A 37 -7.76 3.76 7.87
CA THR A 37 -6.40 3.24 7.80
C THR A 37 -6.43 1.72 7.64
N LEU A 38 -5.61 1.23 6.73
CA LEU A 38 -5.40 -0.18 6.39
C LEU A 38 -4.03 -0.59 6.91
N THR A 39 -3.99 -1.57 7.81
CA THR A 39 -2.74 -2.06 8.44
C THR A 39 -2.74 -3.59 8.51
N ASP A 40 -1.64 -4.18 8.96
CA ASP A 40 -1.50 -5.64 9.12
C ASP A 40 -1.84 -6.41 7.82
N PRO A 41 -1.04 -6.19 6.75
CA PRO A 41 -1.28 -6.84 5.46
C PRO A 41 -1.10 -8.35 5.56
N GLN A 42 -2.05 -9.06 4.98
CA GLN A 42 -2.03 -10.49 4.81
C GLN A 42 -2.21 -10.84 3.35
N PHE A 43 -1.38 -11.74 2.85
CA PHE A 43 -1.54 -12.27 1.50
C PHE A 43 -2.84 -13.08 1.45
N ALA A 44 -3.81 -12.63 0.64
CA ALA A 44 -5.10 -13.30 0.50
C ALA A 44 -5.07 -14.25 -0.71
N ASP A 45 -4.74 -13.71 -1.88
CA ASP A 45 -4.62 -14.44 -3.15
C ASP A 45 -3.74 -13.64 -4.13
N MET A 46 -3.40 -14.20 -5.30
CA MET A 46 -2.60 -13.55 -6.33
C MET A 46 -3.07 -12.11 -6.62
N PHE A 47 -2.24 -11.14 -6.21
CA PHE A 47 -2.43 -9.68 -6.31
C PHE A 47 -3.45 -9.06 -5.36
N TRP A 48 -3.99 -9.83 -4.42
CA TRP A 48 -4.91 -9.39 -3.39
C TRP A 48 -4.27 -9.43 -2.02
N THR A 49 -4.43 -8.34 -1.27
CA THR A 49 -3.93 -8.22 0.09
C THR A 49 -5.08 -7.84 1.00
N ALA A 50 -5.25 -8.57 2.09
CA ALA A 50 -6.22 -8.28 3.13
C ALA A 50 -5.57 -7.42 4.22
N TYR A 51 -6.22 -6.34 4.61
CA TYR A 51 -5.76 -5.44 5.67
C TYR A 51 -6.79 -5.35 6.77
N THR A 52 -6.34 -5.19 8.00
CA THR A 52 -7.19 -4.75 9.11
C THR A 52 -7.63 -3.31 8.85
N LEU A 53 -8.94 -3.07 8.89
CA LEU A 53 -9.54 -1.75 8.70
C LEU A 53 -9.74 -1.05 10.04
N THR A 54 -9.22 0.18 10.15
CA THR A 54 -9.50 1.09 11.26
C THR A 54 -10.11 2.38 10.71
N PRO A 55 -11.41 2.64 10.94
CA PRO A 55 -12.04 3.89 10.51
C PRO A 55 -11.46 5.09 11.27
N VAL A 56 -11.41 6.25 10.63
CA VAL A 56 -11.24 7.53 11.35
C VAL A 56 -12.56 7.87 12.06
N ASP A 57 -12.49 8.58 13.18
CA ASP A 57 -13.68 9.00 13.94
C ASP A 57 -14.71 9.68 13.03
N GLY A 58 -15.97 9.23 13.10
CA GLY A 58 -17.05 9.72 12.23
C GLY A 58 -17.16 9.04 10.86
N HIS A 59 -16.20 8.17 10.49
CA HIS A 59 -16.16 7.47 9.19
C HIS A 59 -16.42 5.96 9.30
N ALA A 60 -17.28 5.54 10.24
CA ALA A 60 -17.68 4.15 10.43
C ALA A 60 -18.35 3.53 9.17
N VAL A 61 -18.84 4.36 8.24
CA VAL A 61 -19.36 3.91 6.93
C VAL A 61 -18.33 3.07 6.14
N THR A 62 -17.04 3.29 6.37
CA THR A 62 -15.96 2.50 5.76
C THR A 62 -16.00 1.02 6.18
N GLN A 63 -16.65 0.68 7.30
CA GLN A 63 -16.89 -0.70 7.75
C GLN A 63 -18.23 -1.25 7.21
N SER A 64 -18.57 -0.94 5.96
CA SER A 64 -19.75 -1.48 5.30
C SER A 64 -19.41 -2.01 3.91
N GLU A 65 -20.04 -3.12 3.51
CA GLU A 65 -19.83 -3.71 2.18
C GLU A 65 -20.16 -2.72 1.06
N GLY A 66 -21.22 -1.92 1.24
CA GLY A 66 -21.65 -0.93 0.26
C GLY A 66 -20.67 0.22 0.03
N PHE A 67 -19.76 0.48 0.97
CA PHE A 67 -18.69 1.45 0.76
C PHE A 67 -17.64 0.93 -0.23
N TRP A 68 -17.31 -0.37 -0.18
CA TRP A 68 -16.20 -0.96 -0.94
C TRP A 68 -16.57 -1.50 -2.33
N HIS A 69 -17.84 -1.38 -2.75
CA HIS A 69 -18.38 -1.99 -3.96
C HIS A 69 -19.02 -0.92 -4.87
N PRO A 70 -18.79 -0.85 -6.20
CA PRO A 70 -17.66 -1.20 -7.06
C PRO A 70 -16.73 0.02 -7.34
N ASP A 71 -16.79 1.04 -6.50
CA ASP A 71 -16.07 2.30 -6.72
C ASP A 71 -14.55 2.11 -6.51
N CYS A 72 -13.75 2.78 -7.36
CA CYS A 72 -12.32 2.85 -7.13
C CYS A 72 -12.06 3.78 -5.95
N HIS A 73 -11.32 3.30 -4.95
CA HIS A 73 -10.88 4.12 -3.83
C HIS A 73 -9.46 4.61 -4.06
N ARG A 74 -9.20 5.86 -3.67
CA ARG A 74 -7.83 6.38 -3.61
C ARG A 74 -7.23 6.03 -2.26
N ILE A 75 -6.06 5.40 -2.27
CA ILE A 75 -5.32 5.07 -1.06
C ILE A 75 -3.94 5.71 -1.08
N ARG A 76 -3.48 6.21 0.06
CA ARG A 76 -2.16 6.84 0.25
C ARG A 76 -1.27 5.98 1.13
N ASN A 77 -0.03 5.72 0.71
CA ASN A 77 0.87 4.89 1.49
C ASN A 77 1.30 5.58 2.81
N LEU A 78 1.39 4.84 3.92
CA LEU A 78 1.79 5.42 5.21
C LEU A 78 3.29 5.73 5.28
N GLY A 79 4.13 4.85 4.71
CA GLY A 79 5.59 5.03 4.70
C GLY A 79 6.06 6.03 3.65
N PHE A 80 5.32 6.13 2.54
CA PHE A 80 5.62 7.03 1.44
C PHE A 80 4.38 7.85 1.03
N PRO A 81 4.02 8.93 1.77
CA PRO A 81 2.76 9.67 1.60
C PRO A 81 2.54 10.31 0.23
N ASN A 82 3.61 10.47 -0.55
CA ASN A 82 3.55 10.97 -1.93
C ASN A 82 2.93 9.96 -2.91
N PHE A 83 2.78 8.70 -2.50
CA PHE A 83 2.22 7.64 -3.34
C PHE A 83 0.74 7.45 -3.03
N ILE A 84 -0.07 7.88 -3.99
CA ILE A 84 -1.51 7.65 -4.02
C ILE A 84 -1.80 6.72 -5.19
N VAL A 85 -2.56 5.65 -4.94
CA VAL A 85 -2.97 4.69 -5.96
C VAL A 85 -4.48 4.50 -5.92
N ASP A 86 -5.06 4.19 -7.08
CA ASP A 86 -6.45 3.77 -7.20
C ASP A 86 -6.54 2.26 -6.97
N THR A 87 -7.46 1.84 -6.12
CA THR A 87 -7.67 0.45 -5.73
C THR A 87 -9.15 0.09 -5.80
N PHE A 88 -9.43 -1.20 -5.79
CA PHE A 88 -10.75 -1.74 -5.54
C PHE A 88 -10.62 -2.86 -4.52
N GLY A 89 -11.70 -3.10 -3.79
CA GLY A 89 -11.69 -4.13 -2.77
C GLY A 89 -13.07 -4.61 -2.40
N HIS A 90 -13.12 -5.39 -1.33
CA HIS A 90 -14.33 -5.74 -0.63
C HIS A 90 -14.02 -5.77 0.87
N TYR A 91 -15.01 -5.40 1.67
CA TYR A 91 -14.94 -5.49 3.12
C TYR A 91 -15.61 -6.77 3.61
N ASP A 92 -14.95 -7.46 4.51
CA ASP A 92 -15.46 -8.61 5.24
C ASP A 92 -15.78 -8.20 6.69
N PRO A 93 -17.07 -8.13 7.07
CA PRO A 93 -17.48 -7.75 8.42
C PRO A 93 -17.14 -8.79 9.48
N GLU A 94 -16.95 -10.07 9.13
CA GLU A 94 -16.64 -11.13 10.11
C GLU A 94 -15.20 -10.99 10.61
N THR A 95 -14.28 -10.59 9.73
CA THR A 95 -12.85 -10.45 10.05
C THR A 95 -12.43 -9.00 10.27
N ASN A 96 -13.31 -8.02 10.03
CA ASN A 96 -12.99 -6.57 9.99
C ASN A 96 -11.79 -6.28 9.06
N ARG A 97 -11.77 -6.95 7.91
CA ARG A 97 -10.71 -6.80 6.92
C ARG A 97 -11.24 -6.30 5.59
N VAL A 98 -10.40 -5.57 4.89
CA VAL A 98 -10.63 -5.19 3.51
C VAL A 98 -9.60 -5.89 2.65
N THR A 99 -10.07 -6.64 1.66
CA THR A 99 -9.23 -7.29 0.67
C THR A 99 -9.20 -6.41 -0.57
N ILE A 100 -8.03 -5.84 -0.86
CA ILE A 100 -7.84 -4.86 -1.94
C ILE A 100 -6.86 -5.36 -3.00
N ARG A 101 -6.96 -4.80 -4.21
CA ARG A 101 -6.06 -5.07 -5.33
C ARG A 101 -5.40 -3.78 -5.82
N PHE A 102 -4.25 -3.88 -6.49
CA PHE A 102 -3.48 -2.72 -6.99
C PHE A 102 -2.90 -1.82 -5.89
N ASP A 103 -2.73 -2.39 -4.69
CA ASP A 103 -2.19 -1.77 -3.49
C ASP A 103 -0.64 -1.79 -3.46
N TYR A 104 0.00 -1.31 -4.53
CA TYR A 104 1.46 -1.35 -4.62
C TYR A 104 2.06 -0.07 -5.20
N ILE A 105 3.24 0.26 -4.70
CA ILE A 105 4.10 1.29 -5.28
C ILE A 105 4.89 0.63 -6.41
N ASN A 106 4.70 1.11 -7.64
CA ASN A 106 5.56 0.70 -8.74
C ASN A 106 6.94 1.36 -8.58
N VAL A 107 7.99 0.53 -8.54
CA VAL A 107 9.36 0.97 -8.35
C VAL A 107 10.15 0.63 -9.60
N ASP A 108 10.56 1.67 -10.32
CA ASP A 108 11.52 1.54 -11.42
C ASP A 108 12.96 1.66 -10.90
N PHE A 109 13.76 0.65 -11.20
CA PHE A 109 15.21 0.68 -10.98
C PHE A 109 15.93 1.14 -12.23
N THR A 110 16.73 2.18 -12.08
CA THR A 110 17.58 2.70 -13.14
C THR A 110 18.76 1.76 -13.42
N TRP A 111 19.41 1.91 -14.57
CA TRP A 111 20.58 1.10 -14.93
C TRP A 111 21.73 1.21 -13.91
N PRO A 112 22.06 2.41 -13.37
CA PRO A 112 22.98 2.56 -12.25
C PRO A 112 22.59 1.74 -11.00
N ASP A 113 21.30 1.69 -10.66
CA ASP A 113 20.82 0.98 -9.48
C ASP A 113 21.12 -0.52 -9.56
N ARG A 114 21.05 -1.09 -10.77
CA ARG A 114 21.31 -2.52 -11.02
C ARG A 114 22.77 -2.92 -10.75
N PHE A 115 23.72 -2.00 -10.83
CA PHE A 115 25.12 -2.27 -10.48
C PHE A 115 25.42 -2.16 -8.98
N LEU A 116 24.64 -1.35 -8.26
CA LEU A 116 24.78 -1.19 -6.81
C LEU A 116 23.96 -2.24 -6.05
N ALA A 117 22.92 -2.81 -6.69
CA ALA A 117 22.06 -3.86 -6.14
C ALA A 117 22.80 -5.09 -5.58
N PRO A 118 23.90 -5.61 -6.18
CA PRO A 118 24.62 -6.77 -5.64
C PRO A 118 25.15 -6.55 -4.22
N LEU A 119 25.60 -5.33 -3.89
CA LEU A 119 26.07 -4.99 -2.54
C LEU A 119 24.92 -4.96 -1.52
N TRP A 120 23.73 -4.55 -1.97
CA TRP A 120 22.53 -4.58 -1.14
C TRP A 120 22.04 -6.02 -0.91
N PHE A 121 22.02 -6.86 -1.95
CA PHE A 121 21.68 -8.28 -1.82
C PHE A 121 22.63 -9.01 -0.86
N LEU A 122 23.93 -8.73 -0.92
CA LEU A 122 24.90 -9.27 0.05
C LEU A 122 24.57 -8.81 1.47
N ARG A 123 24.27 -7.52 1.68
CA ARG A 123 23.92 -6.98 3.02
C ARG A 123 22.66 -7.63 3.62
N ARG A 124 21.68 -8.01 2.80
CA ARG A 124 20.44 -8.68 3.24
C ARG A 124 20.67 -10.12 3.69
N TRP A 125 21.59 -10.85 3.06
CA TRP A 125 21.91 -12.24 3.42
C TRP A 125 22.83 -12.39 4.64
N PHE A 126 23.52 -11.32 5.07
CA PHE A 126 24.39 -11.30 6.25
C PHE A 126 23.75 -10.64 7.49
N LYS A 127 22.43 -10.44 7.48
CA LYS A 127 21.63 -10.12 8.68
C LYS A 127 20.88 -11.38 9.12
#